data_AF-A0A941UL76-F1
#
_entry.id   AF-A0A941UL76-F1
#
_cell.length_a   1.000
_cell.length_b   1.000
_cell.length_c   1.000
_cell.angle_alpha   90.00
_cell.angle_beta   90.00
_cell.angle_gamma   90.00
#
_symmetry.space_group_name_H-M   'P 1'
#
loop_
_entity.id
_entity.type
_entity.pdbx_description
1 polymer ?
#
loop_
_entity_poly.entity_id
_entity_poly.type
_entity_poly.pdbx_seq_one_letter_code
_entity_poly.pdbx_strand_id
1 'polypeptide(L)' 'MVNVGIIGFGIVGSGTAKILLENKDVLRERVGFEINLRRIADLDIQSDRGIKIPEGVLTTDVNMIF' A
#
# COMPACT_ATOMS: atom_id res chain seq x y z
N MET A 1 -12.87 2.66 -9.55
CA MET A 1 -11.52 2.52 -8.96
C MET A 1 -11.46 3.39 -7.72
N VAL A 2 -10.96 2.86 -6.61
CA VAL A 2 -10.80 3.57 -5.34
C VAL A 2 -9.32 3.60 -4.99
N ASN A 3 -8.80 4.81 -4.73
CA ASN A 3 -7.43 4.97 -4.25
C ASN A 3 -7.41 4.83 -2.73
N VAL A 4 -6.44 4.08 -2.22
CA VAL A 4 -6.21 3.91 -0.78
C VAL A 4 -4.78 4.28 -0.43
N GLY A 5 -4.60 4.79 0.78
CA GLY A 5 -3.30 5.03 1.38
C GLY A 5 -3.16 4.29 2.70
N ILE A 6 -1.91 3.95 3.07
CA ILE A 6 -1.60 3.34 4.36
C ILE A 6 -0.73 4.31 5.17
N ILE A 7 -1.09 4.54 6.43
CA ILE A 7 -0.25 5.24 7.40
C ILE A 7 0.36 4.17 8.31
N GLY A 8 1.68 4.00 8.23
CA GLY A 8 2.45 2.97 8.92
C GLY A 8 2.78 1.78 8.02
N PHE A 9 4.06 1.42 7.97
CA PHE A 9 4.64 0.32 7.19
C PHE A 9 5.42 -0.66 8.09
N GLY A 10 4.89 -0.92 9.28
CA GLY A 10 5.31 -2.01 10.17
C GLY A 10 4.72 -3.37 9.75
N ILE A 11 4.65 -4.32 10.68
CA ILE A 11 4.18 -5.71 10.42
C ILE A 11 2.81 -5.75 9.75
N VAL A 12 1.84 -5.00 10.30
CA VAL A 12 0.46 -4.99 9.76
C VAL A 12 0.42 -4.23 8.43
N GLY A 13 1.04 -3.05 8.37
CA GLY A 13 1.04 -2.21 7.16
C GLY A 13 1.66 -2.90 5.94
N SER A 14 2.77 -3.61 6.13
CA SER A 14 3.40 -4.39 5.05
C SER A 14 2.55 -5.59 4.65
N GLY A 15 1.94 -6.30 5.61
CA GLY A 15 0.98 -7.37 5.32
C GLY A 15 -0.23 -6.88 4.51
N THR A 16 -0.79 -5.73 4.87
CA THR A 16 -1.89 -5.10 4.13
C THR A 16 -1.45 -4.70 2.72
N ALA A 17 -0.30 -4.03 2.57
CA ALA A 17 0.24 -3.66 1.27
C ALA A 17 0.46 -4.88 0.37
N LYS A 18 1.00 -5.98 0.91
CA LYS A 18 1.18 -7.24 0.21
C LYS A 18 -0.13 -7.77 -0.35
N ILE A 19 -1.16 -7.86 0.49
CA ILE A 19 -2.47 -8.38 0.07
C ILE A 19 -3.08 -7.51 -1.03
N LEU A 20 -3.00 -6.18 -0.91
CA LEU A 20 -3.50 -5.24 -1.91
C LEU A 20 -2.77 -5.35 -3.25
N LEU A 21 -1.45 -5.58 -3.23
CA LEU A 21 -0.65 -5.68 -4.45
C LEU A 21 -0.79 -7.05 -5.14
N GLU A 22 -0.79 -8.14 -4.37
CA GLU A 22 -0.80 -9.51 -4.91
C GLU A 22 -2.20 -10.01 -5.29
N ASN A 23 -3.26 -9.51 -4.63
CA ASN A 23 -4.63 -10.04 -4.82
C ASN A 23 -5.58 -9.06 -5.52
N LYS A 24 -5.07 -8.18 -6.40
CA LYS A 24 -5.88 -7.15 -7.07
C LYS A 24 -7.13 -7.70 -7.75
N ASP A 25 -6.99 -8.81 -8.48
CA ASP A 25 -8.11 -9.42 -9.23
C ASP A 25 -9.16 -10.02 -8.29
N VAL A 26 -8.73 -10.76 -7.27
CA VAL A 26 -9.63 -11.33 -6.25
C VAL A 26 -10.36 -10.24 -5.50
N LEU A 27 -9.69 -9.16 -5.13
CA LEU A 27 -10.31 -8.03 -4.45
C LEU A 27 -11.33 -7.33 -5.36
N ARG A 28 -10.98 -7.12 -6.63
CA ARG A 28 -11.87 -6.52 -7.63
C ARG A 28 -13.14 -7.37 -7.84
N GLU A 29 -13.01 -8.67 -7.93
CA GLU A 29 -14.15 -9.60 -8.07
C GLU A 29 -15.07 -9.53 -6.86
N ARG A 30 -14.52 -9.45 -5.64
CA ARG A 30 -15.30 -9.41 -4.39
C ARG A 30 -15.99 -8.08 -4.13
N VAL A 31 -15.32 -6.95 -4.41
CA VAL A 31 -15.82 -5.61 -4.09
C VAL A 31 -16.49 -4.91 -5.27
N GLY A 32 -16.32 -5.44 -6.49
CA GLY A 32 -16.88 -4.88 -7.73
C GLY A 32 -16.10 -3.71 -8.32
N PHE A 33 -14.98 -3.30 -7.72
CA PHE A 33 -14.13 -2.23 -8.21
C PHE A 33 -12.65 -2.45 -7.91
N GLU A 34 -11.78 -1.82 -8.68
CA GLU A 34 -10.33 -1.87 -8.45
C GLU A 34 -9.92 -1.02 -7.24
N ILE A 35 -9.10 -1.61 -6.36
CA ILE A 35 -8.44 -0.93 -5.24
C ILE A 35 -7.00 -0.64 -5.64
N ASN A 36 -6.65 0.64 -5.70
CA ASN A 36 -5.31 1.10 -6.05
C ASN A 36 -4.58 1.62 -4.82
N LEU A 37 -3.51 0.94 -4.41
CA LEU A 37 -2.64 1.40 -3.33
C LEU A 37 -1.75 2.53 -3.85
N ARG A 38 -2.14 3.78 -3.53
CA ARG A 38 -1.52 4.98 -4.09
C ARG A 38 -0.26 5.38 -3.34
N ARG A 39 -0.31 5.36 -2.00
CA ARG A 39 0.78 5.80 -1.13
C ARG A 39 0.83 5.00 0.17
N ILE A 40 2.03 4.88 0.72
CA ILE A 40 2.29 4.39 2.08
C ILE A 40 3.19 5.43 2.75
N ALA A 41 2.73 6.04 3.84
CA ALA A 41 3.57 6.91 4.64
C ALA A 41 4.11 6.15 5.85
N ASP A 42 5.43 6.14 6.02
CA ASP A 42 6.09 5.61 7.20
C ASP A 42 7.35 6.43 7.51
N LEU A 43 7.78 6.46 8.77
CA LEU A 43 9.01 7.16 9.17
C LEU A 43 10.26 6.43 8.68
N ASP A 44 10.17 5.11 8.46
CA ASP A 44 11.23 4.23 8.01
C ASP A 44 10.82 3.50 6.72
N ILE A 45 11.22 4.08 5.59
CA ILE A 45 11.00 3.53 4.25
C ILE A 45 12.22 2.78 3.69
N GLN A 46 13.28 2.62 4.50
CA GLN A 46 14.55 2.00 4.06
C GLN A 46 14.67 0.55 4.54
N SER A 47 14.10 0.24 5.70
CA SER A 47 14.10 -1.14 6.19
C SER A 47 13.37 -2.08 5.23
N ASP A 48 14.01 -3.21 4.93
CA ASP A 48 13.39 -4.27 4.15
C ASP A 48 12.17 -4.84 4.92
N ARG A 49 11.01 -4.82 4.28
CA ARG A 49 9.76 -5.42 4.79
C ARG A 49 9.39 -6.72 4.09
N GLY A 50 10.29 -7.27 3.26
CA GLY A 50 10.11 -8.54 2.56
C GLY A 50 9.11 -8.49 1.41
N ILE A 51 8.76 -7.29 0.93
CA ILE A 51 7.84 -7.08 -0.20
C ILE A 51 8.36 -5.99 -1.13
N LYS A 52 8.15 -6.19 -2.43
CA LYS A 52 8.50 -5.18 -3.44
C LYS A 52 7.39 -4.14 -3.51
N ILE A 53 7.73 -2.89 -3.21
CA ILE A 53 6.84 -1.76 -3.33
C ILE A 53 7.15 -1.01 -4.64
N PRO A 54 6.15 -0.66 -5.46
CA PRO A 54 6.37 0.16 -6.64
C PRO A 54 7.03 1.51 -6.31
N GLU A 55 7.86 2.00 -7.22
CA GLU A 55 8.51 3.29 -7.07
C GLU A 55 7.49 4.41 -6.86
N GLY A 56 7.79 5.33 -5.94
CA GLY A 56 6.92 6.45 -5.61
C GLY A 56 5.73 6.10 -4.71
N VAL A 57 5.51 4.85 -4.31
CA VAL A 57 4.43 4.53 -3.35
C VAL A 57 4.84 4.90 -1.92
N LEU A 58 6.10 4.65 -1.53
CA LEU A 58 6.61 5.01 -0.19
C LEU A 58 6.92 6.50 -0.09
N THR A 59 6.59 7.08 1.07
CA THR A 59 6.92 8.45 1.44
C THR A 59 7.17 8.54 2.95
N THR A 60 7.97 9.52 3.36
CA THR A 60 8.12 9.90 4.78
C THR A 60 7.19 11.06 5.18
N ASP A 61 6.48 11.66 4.22
CA ASP A 61 5.52 12.74 4.45
C ASP A 61 4.08 12.22 4.35
N VAL A 62 3.38 12.21 5.49
CA VAL A 62 1.98 11.79 5.58
C VAL A 62 1.04 12.66 4.74
N ASN A 63 1.38 13.92 4.50
CA ASN A 63 0.54 14.82 3.70
C ASN A 63 0.52 14.43 2.22
N MET A 64 1.49 13.63 1.77
CA MET A 64 1.53 13.11 0.40
C MET A 64 0.58 11.94 0.14
N ILE A 65 -0.15 11.44 1.16
CA ILE A 65 -1.09 10.31 1.00
C ILE A 65 -2.29 10.65 0.10
N PHE A 66 -2.74 11.90 0.12
CA PHE A 66 -3.94 12.35 -0.59
C PHE A 66 -3.68 12.69 -2.06
#